data_AF-A0A6P1R5W9-F1
#
_entry.id   AF-A0A6P1R5W9-F1
#
_cell.length_a   1.000
_cell.length_b   1.000
_cell.length_c   1.000
_cell.angle_alpha   90.00
_cell.angle_beta   90.00
_cell.angle_gamma   90.00
#
_symmetry.space_group_name_H-M   'P 1'
#
loop_
_entity.id
_entity.type
_entity.pdbx_description
1 polymer ?
#
loop_
_entity_poly.entity_id
_entity_poly.type
_entity_poly.pdbx_seq_one_letter_code
_entity_poly.pdbx_strand_id
1 'polypeptide(L)'
;MLQKATWITTLASVLLCSTGSVHAIDGPSFDCSHGVNTALAIILCSNSDAASADWNMSSAFWAAFKSDRDETEQNAFNQSVSWRCGLPPQPSQLDRFYGFPPPPAQPITQAHVNCVISAFNARTAILRARLRRDALLESKLTPEEHIEIQQALIIKGFLRNRVQKYRANPDGQFGLNTRAAIRDYQRSIGASPTGFLSDQQRVAVLQSPEEMEAREARAAAEAKAKRAAIDAKKQAEEQAKRAEEQAKQEAEEREKKRLEEEAARAAEWRQKIDEAQRKGPEYAAKLSDVKWTLREHINPMTEEMEYTVLSRQSNGTGAVANVEGFCERNQVPFQATLENDHDPAASLGFITSRFDNGIIGKKRINDGPVEPTSFPAEKWRNRITVASLIFTHDGPEVAETTWRVLAEIETSRGTLYIKIPMFNGNVQKLIANCQHRYEVEKRRGGHPDAPMSQPM
;
A
#
# COMPACT_ATOMS: atom_id res chain seq x y z
N MET A 1 -65.52 2.12 0.37
CA MET A 1 -65.21 3.53 0.06
C MET A 1 -64.11 3.55 -0.99
N LEU A 2 -64.32 4.31 -2.08
CA LEU A 2 -63.38 5.01 -2.98
C LEU A 2 -61.91 4.50 -3.12
N GLN A 3 -61.30 4.35 -4.30
CA GLN A 3 -61.80 4.20 -5.69
C GLN A 3 -60.63 3.66 -6.58
N LYS A 4 -60.92 3.01 -7.72
CA LYS A 4 -59.93 2.40 -8.63
C LYS A 4 -59.55 3.31 -9.82
N ALA A 5 -58.29 3.23 -10.26
CA ALA A 5 -57.74 3.52 -11.61
C ALA A 5 -56.24 3.15 -11.62
N THR A 6 -55.56 2.55 -12.61
CA THR A 6 -55.94 1.93 -13.91
C THR A 6 -56.28 2.89 -15.08
N TRP A 7 -55.80 2.55 -16.29
CA TRP A 7 -55.96 3.27 -17.59
C TRP A 7 -55.10 4.56 -17.69
N ILE A 8 -54.58 5.02 -18.85
CA ILE A 8 -54.81 4.71 -20.28
C ILE A 8 -53.50 4.85 -21.09
N THR A 9 -53.37 4.14 -22.20
CA THR A 9 -52.36 4.37 -23.25
C THR A 9 -52.68 5.61 -24.09
N THR A 10 -51.78 6.59 -24.17
CA THR A 10 -51.96 7.72 -25.10
C THR A 10 -50.73 7.91 -26.00
N LEU A 11 -50.89 7.53 -27.27
CA LEU A 11 -50.06 8.02 -28.36
C LEU A 11 -50.20 9.55 -28.45
N ALA A 12 -49.09 10.27 -28.39
CA ALA A 12 -49.02 11.70 -28.67
C ALA A 12 -48.10 11.94 -29.88
N SER A 13 -48.59 11.59 -31.06
CA SER A 13 -48.03 12.11 -32.31
C SER A 13 -48.33 13.61 -32.38
N VAL A 14 -47.33 14.46 -32.08
CA VAL A 14 -47.45 15.92 -32.23
C VAL A 14 -46.28 16.46 -33.04
N LEU A 15 -46.59 16.74 -34.30
CA LEU A 15 -45.90 17.58 -35.28
C LEU A 15 -44.40 17.34 -35.52
N LEU A 16 -44.14 16.71 -36.67
CA LEU A 16 -43.15 17.28 -37.59
C LEU A 16 -43.55 18.73 -37.88
N CYS A 17 -42.86 19.70 -37.28
CA CYS A 17 -42.79 21.05 -37.84
C CYS A 17 -41.79 21.05 -39.00
N SER A 18 -42.25 20.60 -40.16
CA SER A 18 -41.56 20.81 -41.44
C SER A 18 -41.64 22.29 -41.83
N THR A 19 -40.76 23.11 -41.26
CA THR A 19 -40.59 24.52 -41.67
C THR A 19 -39.12 24.92 -41.64
N GLY A 20 -38.56 25.22 -42.81
CA GLY A 20 -37.18 25.69 -42.96
C GLY A 20 -36.20 24.58 -43.32
N SER A 21 -36.14 24.23 -44.62
CA SER A 21 -35.10 23.39 -45.17
C SER A 21 -33.73 24.06 -44.97
N VAL A 22 -32.95 23.56 -44.02
CA VAL A 22 -31.54 23.96 -43.82
C VAL A 22 -30.72 23.39 -44.98
N HIS A 23 -30.70 24.14 -46.10
CA HIS A 23 -29.93 23.79 -47.28
C HIS A 23 -28.44 24.02 -47.00
N ALA A 24 -27.74 22.96 -46.62
CA ALA A 24 -26.28 22.97 -46.51
C ALA A 24 -25.61 21.58 -46.55
N ILE A 25 -26.29 20.53 -46.06
CA ILE A 25 -25.58 19.31 -45.61
C ILE A 25 -25.10 18.42 -46.77
N ASP A 26 -25.73 18.46 -47.96
CA ASP A 26 -25.36 17.63 -49.13
C ASP A 26 -25.21 18.42 -50.46
N GLY A 27 -25.31 19.75 -50.43
CA GLY A 27 -25.29 20.61 -51.63
C GLY A 27 -24.06 21.54 -51.70
N PRO A 28 -23.83 22.23 -52.82
CA PRO A 28 -22.79 23.26 -52.95
C PRO A 28 -23.14 24.53 -52.15
N SER A 29 -22.27 25.55 -52.17
CA SER A 29 -22.46 26.79 -51.41
C SER A 29 -23.59 27.71 -51.91
N PHE A 30 -24.36 27.28 -52.90
CA PHE A 30 -25.52 28.00 -53.45
C PHE A 30 -26.75 27.08 -53.56
N ASP A 31 -27.94 27.68 -53.60
CA ASP A 31 -29.20 26.96 -53.62
C ASP A 31 -29.48 26.28 -54.98
N CYS A 32 -29.44 24.95 -54.99
CA CYS A 32 -29.75 24.11 -56.15
C CYS A 32 -31.24 24.04 -56.53
N SER A 33 -32.15 24.52 -55.67
CA SER A 33 -33.59 24.50 -55.97
C SER A 33 -34.03 25.63 -56.92
N HIS A 34 -33.17 26.63 -57.17
CA HIS A 34 -33.47 27.77 -58.03
C HIS A 34 -32.42 27.99 -59.13
N GLY A 35 -32.86 28.02 -60.40
CA GLY A 35 -32.08 28.61 -61.50
C GLY A 35 -30.88 27.80 -62.02
N VAL A 36 -30.75 26.51 -61.69
CA VAL A 36 -29.67 25.63 -62.16
C VAL A 36 -29.78 25.37 -63.67
N ASN A 37 -29.13 26.22 -64.48
CA ASN A 37 -29.24 26.25 -65.94
C ASN A 37 -27.90 26.24 -66.70
N THR A 38 -26.80 25.96 -65.99
CA THR A 38 -25.44 25.82 -66.54
C THR A 38 -24.88 24.45 -66.22
N ALA A 39 -24.03 23.91 -67.09
CA ALA A 39 -23.38 22.61 -66.85
C ALA A 39 -22.53 22.61 -65.57
N LEU A 40 -21.90 23.74 -65.22
CA LEU A 40 -21.17 23.89 -63.96
C LEU A 40 -22.11 23.77 -62.76
N ALA A 41 -23.22 24.50 -62.74
CA ALA A 41 -24.17 24.43 -61.63
C ALA A 41 -24.80 23.04 -61.51
N ILE A 42 -25.09 22.35 -62.63
CA ILE A 42 -25.57 20.97 -62.62
C ILE A 42 -24.54 20.04 -61.96
N ILE A 43 -23.26 20.11 -62.36
CA ILE A 43 -22.18 19.30 -61.75
C ILE A 43 -22.08 19.53 -60.25
N LEU A 44 -22.09 20.80 -59.81
CA LEU A 44 -21.98 21.16 -58.40
C LEU A 44 -23.20 20.70 -57.58
N CYS A 45 -24.39 20.69 -58.18
CA CYS A 45 -25.63 20.25 -57.53
C CYS A 45 -25.86 18.73 -57.56
N SER A 46 -25.23 17.99 -58.48
CA SER A 46 -25.47 16.55 -58.67
C SER A 46 -24.33 15.65 -58.18
N ASN A 47 -23.26 16.21 -57.59
CA ASN A 47 -22.10 15.44 -57.13
C ASN A 47 -21.52 16.01 -55.83
N SER A 48 -21.46 15.18 -54.79
CA SER A 48 -21.00 15.55 -53.44
C SER A 48 -19.55 16.03 -53.39
N ASP A 49 -18.65 15.44 -54.20
CA ASP A 49 -17.23 15.82 -54.21
C ASP A 49 -17.04 17.19 -54.88
N ALA A 50 -17.84 17.48 -55.91
CA ALA A 50 -17.89 18.77 -56.57
C ALA A 50 -18.50 19.85 -55.65
N ALA A 51 -19.58 19.53 -54.93
CA ALA A 51 -20.16 20.38 -53.90
C ALA A 51 -19.17 20.68 -52.77
N SER A 52 -18.44 19.68 -52.28
CA SER A 52 -17.40 19.84 -51.26
C SER A 52 -16.23 20.69 -51.77
N ALA A 53 -15.82 20.54 -53.03
CA ALA A 53 -14.80 21.37 -53.66
C ALA A 53 -15.25 22.85 -53.79
N ASP A 54 -16.53 23.09 -54.09
CA ASP A 54 -17.16 24.42 -54.07
C ASP A 54 -17.15 25.04 -52.67
N TRP A 55 -17.63 24.32 -51.65
CA TRP A 55 -17.57 24.78 -50.25
C TRP A 55 -16.17 25.13 -49.77
N ASN A 56 -15.20 24.24 -50.03
CA ASN A 56 -13.79 24.48 -49.69
C ASN A 56 -13.25 25.76 -50.35
N MET A 57 -13.64 26.02 -51.59
CA MET A 57 -13.21 27.19 -52.36
C MET A 57 -13.92 28.47 -51.91
N SER A 58 -15.23 28.40 -51.64
CA SER A 58 -16.06 29.49 -51.11
C SER A 58 -15.59 29.93 -49.70
N SER A 59 -15.32 28.96 -48.81
CA SER A 59 -14.73 29.19 -47.48
C SER A 59 -13.36 29.88 -47.58
N ALA A 60 -12.47 29.39 -48.46
CA ALA A 60 -11.18 30.02 -48.69
C ALA A 60 -11.28 31.40 -49.37
N PHE A 61 -12.29 31.62 -50.22
CA PHE A 61 -12.58 32.90 -50.85
C PHE A 61 -13.02 33.93 -49.81
N TRP A 62 -14.02 33.63 -48.98
CA TRP A 62 -14.50 34.54 -47.94
C TRP A 62 -13.50 34.82 -46.82
N ALA A 63 -12.51 33.94 -46.61
CA ALA A 63 -11.38 34.21 -45.74
C ALA A 63 -10.29 35.10 -46.40
N ALA A 64 -10.21 35.11 -47.73
CA ALA A 64 -9.27 35.92 -48.51
C ALA A 64 -9.83 37.28 -48.98
N PHE A 65 -11.17 37.42 -49.02
CA PHE A 65 -11.93 38.54 -49.55
C PHE A 65 -11.60 39.88 -48.88
N LYS A 66 -11.43 40.93 -49.70
CA LYS A 66 -11.12 42.30 -49.24
C LYS A 66 -11.98 43.37 -49.90
N SER A 67 -12.52 43.13 -51.10
CA SER A 67 -13.24 44.13 -51.89
C SER A 67 -14.07 43.53 -53.02
N ASP A 68 -15.00 44.31 -53.58
CA ASP A 68 -15.87 43.96 -54.72
C ASP A 68 -15.10 43.48 -55.97
N ARG A 69 -13.82 43.86 -56.10
CA ARG A 69 -12.91 43.31 -57.12
C ARG A 69 -12.75 41.81 -56.99
N ASP A 70 -12.66 41.28 -55.77
CA ASP A 70 -12.49 39.86 -55.51
C ASP A 70 -13.74 39.07 -55.96
N GLU A 71 -14.94 39.63 -55.79
CA GLU A 71 -16.20 39.06 -56.31
C GLU A 71 -16.21 39.00 -57.84
N THR A 72 -15.67 40.03 -58.50
CA THR A 72 -15.47 40.03 -59.96
C THR A 72 -14.48 38.94 -60.38
N GLU A 73 -13.36 38.78 -59.67
CA GLU A 73 -12.38 37.72 -59.92
C GLU A 73 -12.96 36.31 -59.66
N GLN A 74 -13.90 36.17 -58.73
CA GLN A 74 -14.61 34.93 -58.43
C GLN A 74 -15.61 34.54 -59.53
N ASN A 75 -16.40 35.51 -60.01
CA ASN A 75 -17.29 35.31 -61.15
C ASN A 75 -16.52 34.98 -62.44
N ALA A 76 -15.38 35.67 -62.67
CA ALA A 76 -14.48 35.35 -63.78
C ALA A 76 -13.86 33.95 -63.64
N PHE A 77 -13.53 33.50 -62.43
CA PHE A 77 -13.07 32.12 -62.20
C PHE A 77 -14.13 31.10 -62.61
N ASN A 78 -15.38 31.23 -62.14
CA ASN A 78 -16.47 30.30 -62.48
C ASN A 78 -16.74 30.23 -64.00
N GLN A 79 -16.70 31.38 -64.69
CA GLN A 79 -16.76 31.41 -66.16
C GLN A 79 -15.56 30.69 -66.80
N SER A 80 -14.35 30.89 -66.26
CA SER A 80 -13.13 30.25 -66.77
C SER A 80 -13.11 28.73 -66.59
N VAL A 81 -13.73 28.18 -65.54
CA VAL A 81 -13.86 26.73 -65.33
C VAL A 81 -14.72 26.10 -66.42
N SER A 82 -15.82 26.76 -66.78
CA SER A 82 -16.74 26.27 -67.83
C SER A 82 -16.02 26.07 -69.17
N TRP A 83 -15.18 27.04 -69.56
CA TRP A 83 -14.34 26.93 -70.75
C TRP A 83 -13.18 25.93 -70.59
N ARG A 84 -12.45 25.99 -69.46
CA ARG A 84 -11.27 25.14 -69.21
C ARG A 84 -11.61 23.65 -69.20
N CYS A 85 -12.78 23.29 -68.66
CA CYS A 85 -13.24 21.92 -68.56
C CYS A 85 -14.11 21.47 -69.75
N GLY A 86 -14.24 22.31 -70.79
CA GLY A 86 -15.02 21.98 -72.00
C GLY A 86 -16.48 21.66 -71.70
N LEU A 87 -17.09 22.33 -70.72
CA LEU A 87 -18.42 21.96 -70.26
C LEU A 87 -19.48 22.20 -71.36
N PRO A 88 -20.37 21.23 -71.62
CA PRO A 88 -21.31 21.33 -72.74
C PRO A 88 -22.37 22.41 -72.49
N PRO A 89 -22.77 23.19 -73.51
CA PRO A 89 -23.84 24.16 -73.39
C PRO A 89 -25.16 23.46 -73.05
N GLN A 90 -25.93 24.03 -72.13
CA GLN A 90 -27.21 23.45 -71.71
C GLN A 90 -28.35 23.91 -72.64
N PRO A 91 -29.43 23.12 -72.82
CA PRO A 91 -30.53 23.47 -73.74
C PRO A 91 -31.12 24.86 -73.50
N SER A 92 -31.26 25.25 -72.23
CA SER A 92 -31.70 26.59 -71.79
C SER A 92 -30.83 27.77 -72.23
N GLN A 93 -29.62 27.49 -72.74
CA GLN A 93 -28.71 28.48 -73.33
C GLN A 93 -28.74 28.46 -74.87
N LEU A 94 -29.25 27.39 -75.48
CA LEU A 94 -29.31 27.19 -76.93
C LEU A 94 -30.60 27.77 -77.56
N ASP A 95 -31.73 27.77 -76.82
CA ASP A 95 -33.02 28.31 -77.28
C ASP A 95 -33.02 29.81 -77.66
N ARG A 96 -31.93 30.55 -77.37
CA ARG A 96 -31.85 32.00 -77.57
C ARG A 96 -31.05 32.43 -78.81
N PHE A 97 -30.51 31.49 -79.60
CA PHE A 97 -29.58 31.81 -80.69
C PHE A 97 -29.96 31.13 -82.01
N TYR A 98 -30.83 31.80 -82.78
CA TYR A 98 -31.16 31.55 -84.19
C TYR A 98 -31.61 30.13 -84.58
N GLY A 99 -32.94 29.91 -84.70
CA GLY A 99 -33.63 29.22 -85.82
C GLY A 99 -33.18 27.85 -86.36
N PHE A 100 -32.12 27.25 -85.85
CA PHE A 100 -31.58 25.95 -86.22
C PHE A 100 -32.00 24.92 -85.15
N PRO A 101 -32.14 23.63 -85.51
CA PRO A 101 -32.32 22.59 -84.51
C PRO A 101 -31.12 22.62 -83.53
N PRO A 102 -31.35 22.62 -82.21
CA PRO A 102 -30.26 22.67 -81.25
C PRO A 102 -29.35 21.45 -81.44
N PRO A 103 -28.01 21.61 -81.32
CA PRO A 103 -27.11 20.46 -81.33
C PRO A 103 -27.52 19.47 -80.24
N PRO A 104 -27.40 18.15 -80.48
CA PRO A 104 -27.79 17.14 -79.50
C PRO A 104 -27.04 17.39 -78.20
N ALA A 105 -27.78 17.49 -77.09
CA ALA A 105 -27.23 17.80 -75.77
C ALA A 105 -26.15 16.77 -75.42
N GLN A 106 -24.90 17.22 -75.31
CA GLN A 106 -23.80 16.34 -74.95
C GLN A 106 -23.88 15.99 -73.45
N PRO A 107 -23.77 14.70 -73.08
CA PRO A 107 -23.85 14.30 -71.69
C PRO A 107 -22.67 14.86 -70.89
N ILE A 108 -22.94 15.22 -69.63
CA ILE A 108 -21.89 15.54 -68.67
C ILE A 108 -21.14 14.25 -68.34
N THR A 109 -19.83 14.21 -68.62
CA THR A 109 -18.99 13.03 -68.40
C THR A 109 -18.27 13.10 -67.06
N GLN A 110 -17.79 11.97 -66.55
CA GLN A 110 -16.94 11.94 -65.35
C GLN A 110 -15.64 12.75 -65.53
N ALA A 111 -15.13 12.89 -66.75
CA ALA A 111 -13.97 13.73 -67.04
C ALA A 111 -14.28 15.22 -66.79
N HIS A 112 -15.50 15.68 -67.10
CA HIS A 112 -15.94 17.05 -66.78
C HIS A 112 -16.01 17.26 -65.26
N VAL A 113 -16.62 16.32 -64.53
CA VAL A 113 -16.71 16.36 -63.05
C VAL A 113 -15.33 16.41 -62.41
N ASN A 114 -14.42 15.52 -62.81
CA ASN A 114 -13.04 15.47 -62.31
C ASN A 114 -12.27 16.77 -62.60
N CYS A 115 -12.49 17.39 -63.77
CA CYS A 115 -11.88 18.67 -64.11
C CYS A 115 -12.39 19.81 -63.23
N VAL A 116 -13.70 19.87 -62.97
CA VAL A 116 -14.31 20.87 -62.07
C VAL A 116 -13.73 20.73 -60.66
N ILE A 117 -13.76 19.53 -60.08
CA ILE A 117 -13.19 19.25 -58.75
C ILE A 117 -11.72 19.69 -58.68
N SER A 118 -10.91 19.33 -59.68
CA SER A 118 -9.50 19.70 -59.77
C SER A 118 -9.29 21.22 -59.84
N ALA A 119 -10.07 21.93 -60.66
CA ALA A 119 -9.98 23.39 -60.80
C ALA A 119 -10.35 24.12 -59.51
N PHE A 120 -11.40 23.68 -58.81
CA PHE A 120 -11.84 24.23 -57.54
C PHE A 120 -10.84 23.97 -56.41
N ASN A 121 -10.29 22.75 -56.32
CA ASN A 121 -9.23 22.40 -55.37
C ASN A 121 -7.94 23.22 -55.63
N ALA A 122 -7.55 23.41 -56.89
CA ALA A 122 -6.40 24.25 -57.25
C ALA A 122 -6.62 25.72 -56.86
N ARG A 123 -7.82 26.29 -57.10
CA ARG A 123 -8.17 27.65 -56.68
C ARG A 123 -8.16 27.77 -55.14
N THR A 124 -8.72 26.79 -54.44
CA THR A 124 -8.69 26.71 -52.97
C THR A 124 -7.26 26.73 -52.43
N ALA A 125 -6.34 25.95 -53.01
CA ALA A 125 -4.94 25.93 -52.59
C ALA A 125 -4.26 27.31 -52.77
N ILE A 126 -4.50 27.99 -53.90
CA ILE A 126 -3.98 29.34 -54.18
C ILE A 126 -4.52 30.37 -53.18
N LEU A 127 -5.80 30.27 -52.80
CA LEU A 127 -6.42 31.14 -51.80
C LEU A 127 -5.85 30.87 -50.41
N ARG A 128 -5.87 29.61 -49.94
CA ARG A 128 -5.35 29.20 -48.62
C ARG A 128 -3.86 29.53 -48.44
N ALA A 129 -3.05 29.47 -49.50
CA ALA A 129 -1.63 29.87 -49.45
C ALA A 129 -1.39 31.35 -49.08
N ARG A 130 -2.41 32.22 -49.22
CA ARG A 130 -2.37 33.65 -48.85
C ARG A 130 -2.85 33.90 -47.41
N LEU A 131 -3.51 32.92 -46.79
CA LEU A 131 -4.09 33.01 -45.45
C LEU A 131 -3.07 32.67 -44.36
N ARG A 132 -3.29 33.18 -43.14
CA ARG A 132 -2.44 32.92 -41.97
C ARG A 132 -3.28 32.80 -40.70
N ARG A 133 -2.79 32.03 -39.73
CA ARG A 133 -3.39 31.86 -38.39
C ARG A 133 -4.89 31.53 -38.48
N ASP A 134 -5.72 32.24 -37.71
CA ASP A 134 -7.16 32.01 -37.55
C ASP A 134 -7.90 32.00 -38.90
N ALA A 135 -7.52 32.87 -39.85
CA ALA A 135 -8.11 32.88 -41.20
C ALA A 135 -7.83 31.61 -42.01
N LEU A 136 -6.64 30.99 -41.83
CA LEU A 136 -6.32 29.71 -42.47
C LEU A 136 -7.04 28.55 -41.78
N LEU A 137 -7.19 28.59 -40.46
CA LEU A 137 -7.93 27.57 -39.70
C LEU A 137 -9.43 27.60 -40.04
N GLU A 138 -10.03 28.79 -40.06
CA GLU A 138 -11.43 28.99 -40.41
C GLU A 138 -11.73 28.60 -41.87
N SER A 139 -10.79 28.87 -42.79
CA SER A 139 -10.92 28.43 -44.20
C SER A 139 -10.96 26.92 -44.40
N LYS A 140 -10.69 26.12 -43.36
CA LYS A 140 -10.68 24.65 -43.37
C LYS A 140 -11.83 24.02 -42.57
N LEU A 141 -12.68 24.85 -41.95
CA LEU A 141 -13.90 24.41 -41.30
C LEU A 141 -14.85 23.77 -42.32
N THR A 142 -15.65 22.82 -41.86
CA THR A 142 -16.77 22.27 -42.64
C THR A 142 -17.94 23.26 -42.73
N PRO A 143 -18.86 23.09 -43.71
CA PRO A 143 -20.09 23.88 -43.79
C PRO A 143 -20.90 23.81 -42.49
N GLU A 144 -20.93 22.65 -41.82
CA GLU A 144 -21.63 22.43 -40.56
C GLU A 144 -21.04 23.30 -39.44
N GLU A 145 -19.72 23.30 -39.28
CA GLU A 145 -19.03 24.12 -38.27
C GLU A 145 -19.21 25.63 -38.56
N HIS A 146 -19.25 26.05 -39.83
CA HIS A 146 -19.59 27.42 -40.21
C HIS A 146 -21.03 27.78 -39.79
N ILE A 147 -21.99 26.89 -40.05
CA ILE A 147 -23.40 27.07 -39.69
C ILE A 147 -23.59 27.10 -38.18
N GLU A 148 -22.93 26.23 -37.43
CA GLU A 148 -22.98 26.18 -35.97
C GLU A 148 -22.49 27.50 -35.35
N ILE A 149 -21.36 28.03 -35.84
CA ILE A 149 -20.81 29.32 -35.42
C ILE A 149 -21.77 30.48 -35.79
N GLN A 150 -22.37 30.47 -36.98
CA GLN A 150 -23.37 31.47 -37.35
C GLN A 150 -24.62 31.41 -36.46
N GLN A 151 -25.14 30.21 -36.18
CA GLN A 151 -26.26 30.00 -35.27
C GLN A 151 -25.94 30.54 -33.88
N ALA A 152 -24.76 30.23 -33.34
CA ALA A 152 -24.29 30.75 -32.07
C ALA A 152 -24.19 32.29 -32.05
N LEU A 153 -23.67 32.91 -33.13
CA LEU A 153 -23.64 34.37 -33.28
C LEU A 153 -25.04 34.99 -33.40
N ILE A 154 -26.02 34.29 -33.99
CA ILE A 154 -27.43 34.72 -34.05
C ILE A 154 -28.07 34.64 -32.66
N ILE A 155 -27.90 33.51 -31.95
CA ILE A 155 -28.46 33.26 -30.61
C ILE A 155 -27.89 34.27 -29.60
N LYS A 156 -26.58 34.52 -29.61
CA LYS A 156 -25.94 35.54 -28.78
C LYS A 156 -26.19 36.98 -29.28
N GLY A 157 -26.94 37.14 -30.37
CA GLY A 157 -27.44 38.44 -30.85
C GLY A 157 -26.43 39.33 -31.57
N PHE A 158 -25.27 38.80 -31.99
CA PHE A 158 -24.25 39.50 -32.77
C PHE A 158 -24.56 39.50 -34.28
N LEU A 159 -25.05 38.38 -34.82
CA LEU A 159 -25.44 38.28 -36.22
C LEU A 159 -26.95 38.54 -36.36
N ARG A 160 -27.29 39.74 -36.85
CA ARG A 160 -28.68 40.19 -37.08
C ARG A 160 -28.90 40.54 -38.55
N ASN A 161 -30.06 40.19 -39.08
CA ASN A 161 -30.47 40.67 -40.39
C ASN A 161 -30.88 42.16 -40.29
N ARG A 162 -30.33 43.02 -41.15
CA ARG A 162 -30.68 44.46 -41.19
C ARG A 162 -32.07 44.72 -41.77
N VAL A 163 -32.66 43.76 -42.48
CA VAL A 163 -34.05 43.83 -42.94
C VAL A 163 -34.95 43.15 -41.92
N GLN A 164 -35.66 43.95 -41.12
CA GLN A 164 -36.45 43.54 -39.95
C GLN A 164 -37.59 42.52 -40.24
N LYS A 165 -37.88 42.27 -41.52
CA LYS A 165 -38.87 41.30 -42.01
C LYS A 165 -38.35 39.85 -42.12
N TYR A 166 -37.02 39.65 -42.13
CA TYR A 166 -36.40 38.33 -42.28
C TYR A 166 -35.52 38.03 -41.07
N ARG A 167 -35.59 36.80 -40.54
CA ARG A 167 -34.59 36.34 -39.56
C ARG A 167 -33.22 36.25 -40.24
N ALA A 168 -32.15 36.31 -39.46
CA ALA A 168 -30.84 35.90 -39.95
C ALA A 168 -30.90 34.38 -40.17
N ASN A 169 -30.60 33.93 -41.39
CA ASN A 169 -30.50 32.51 -41.72
C ASN A 169 -29.01 32.15 -41.74
N PRO A 170 -28.56 31.11 -41.02
CA PRO A 170 -27.20 30.61 -41.17
C PRO A 170 -27.09 29.97 -42.56
N ASP A 171 -26.18 30.48 -43.38
CA ASP A 171 -25.95 30.11 -44.78
C ASP A 171 -24.59 29.44 -44.99
N GLY A 172 -23.82 29.23 -43.92
CA GLY A 172 -22.46 28.70 -43.96
C GLY A 172 -21.43 29.68 -44.55
N GLN A 173 -21.82 30.87 -45.00
CA GLN A 173 -20.90 31.80 -45.68
C GLN A 173 -20.42 32.91 -44.75
N PHE A 174 -19.11 32.95 -44.51
CA PHE A 174 -18.47 33.95 -43.65
C PHE A 174 -18.22 35.28 -44.38
N GLY A 175 -19.26 35.77 -45.05
CA GLY A 175 -19.28 37.05 -45.76
C GLY A 175 -19.30 38.27 -44.82
N LEU A 176 -19.42 39.46 -45.41
CA LEU A 176 -19.23 40.76 -44.73
C LEU A 176 -20.08 40.95 -43.45
N ASN A 177 -21.30 40.43 -43.41
CA ASN A 177 -22.16 40.49 -42.22
C ASN A 177 -21.66 39.56 -41.09
N THR A 178 -21.30 38.31 -41.41
CA THR A 178 -20.69 37.36 -40.47
C THR A 178 -19.37 37.91 -39.92
N ARG A 179 -18.53 38.50 -40.78
CA ARG A 179 -17.28 39.18 -40.39
C ARG A 179 -17.51 40.35 -39.44
N ALA A 180 -18.60 41.12 -39.62
CA ALA A 180 -18.97 42.19 -38.70
C ALA A 180 -19.39 41.62 -37.33
N ALA A 181 -20.28 40.62 -37.31
CA ALA A 181 -20.72 39.94 -36.10
C ALA A 181 -19.56 39.32 -35.30
N ILE A 182 -18.58 38.68 -35.96
CA ILE A 182 -17.38 38.16 -35.31
C ILE A 182 -16.57 39.29 -34.65
N ARG A 183 -16.41 40.45 -35.32
CA ARG A 183 -15.72 41.61 -34.72
C ARG A 183 -16.48 42.21 -33.54
N ASP A 184 -17.81 42.20 -33.56
CA ASP A 184 -18.64 42.66 -32.43
C ASP A 184 -18.57 41.69 -31.25
N TYR A 185 -18.59 40.39 -31.50
CA TYR A 185 -18.34 39.38 -30.46
C TYR A 185 -16.93 39.53 -29.87
N GLN A 186 -15.89 39.65 -30.69
CA GLN A 186 -14.51 39.87 -30.23
C GLN A 186 -14.39 41.14 -29.37
N ARG A 187 -15.03 42.25 -29.77
CA ARG A 187 -15.14 43.46 -28.94
C ARG A 187 -15.79 43.19 -27.58
N SER A 188 -16.88 42.43 -27.54
CA SER A 188 -17.61 42.14 -26.28
C SER A 188 -16.79 41.34 -25.26
N ILE A 189 -15.85 40.51 -25.72
CA ILE A 189 -14.95 39.71 -24.88
C ILE A 189 -13.57 40.37 -24.68
N GLY A 190 -13.42 41.65 -25.05
CA GLY A 190 -12.15 42.40 -24.91
C GLY A 190 -11.01 41.95 -25.84
N ALA A 191 -11.30 41.15 -26.87
CA ALA A 191 -10.32 40.68 -27.84
C ALA A 191 -10.16 41.64 -29.03
N SER A 192 -9.01 41.56 -29.70
CA SER A 192 -8.77 42.29 -30.95
C SER A 192 -9.80 41.90 -32.02
N PRO A 193 -10.49 42.86 -32.68
CA PRO A 193 -11.53 42.58 -33.66
C PRO A 193 -10.95 42.21 -35.03
N THR A 194 -10.31 41.05 -35.11
CA THR A 194 -9.69 40.51 -36.35
C THR A 194 -10.72 40.10 -37.39
N GLY A 195 -11.94 39.72 -36.98
CA GLY A 195 -12.97 39.15 -37.85
C GLY A 195 -12.78 37.65 -38.15
N PHE A 196 -11.87 36.98 -37.43
CA PHE A 196 -11.61 35.55 -37.49
C PHE A 196 -11.49 35.00 -36.06
N LEU A 197 -12.26 33.96 -35.74
CA LEU A 197 -12.27 33.36 -34.40
C LEU A 197 -11.06 32.43 -34.19
N SER A 198 -10.34 32.61 -33.08
CA SER A 198 -9.35 31.62 -32.63
C SER A 198 -10.02 30.35 -32.08
N ASP A 199 -9.29 29.24 -31.94
CA ASP A 199 -9.81 27.97 -31.42
C ASP A 199 -10.55 28.14 -30.08
N GLN A 200 -9.98 28.88 -29.14
CA GLN A 200 -10.59 29.18 -27.86
C GLN A 200 -11.85 30.05 -28.01
N GLN A 201 -11.86 31.02 -28.95
CA GLN A 201 -13.03 31.86 -29.22
C GLN A 201 -14.16 31.08 -29.91
N ARG A 202 -13.83 30.08 -30.75
CA ARG A 202 -14.81 29.16 -31.35
C ARG A 202 -15.47 28.31 -30.27
N VAL A 203 -14.69 27.68 -29.40
CA VAL A 203 -15.25 26.92 -28.25
C VAL A 203 -16.13 27.82 -27.37
N ALA A 204 -15.67 29.03 -27.04
CA ALA A 204 -16.43 29.97 -26.22
C ALA A 204 -17.70 30.54 -26.90
N VAL A 205 -17.73 30.65 -28.25
CA VAL A 205 -18.95 31.09 -28.95
C VAL A 205 -19.98 29.96 -29.01
N LEU A 206 -19.56 28.71 -29.10
CA LEU A 206 -20.46 27.55 -29.11
C LEU A 206 -21.00 27.21 -27.71
N GLN A 207 -20.23 27.43 -26.65
CA GLN A 207 -20.64 27.11 -25.28
C GLN A 207 -21.70 28.05 -24.70
N SER A 208 -22.57 27.48 -23.85
CA SER A 208 -23.49 28.24 -23.00
C SER A 208 -22.77 28.82 -21.76
N PRO A 209 -23.29 29.88 -21.13
CA PRO A 209 -22.74 30.39 -19.87
C PRO A 209 -22.77 29.34 -18.75
N GLU A 210 -23.83 28.54 -18.67
CA GLU A 210 -24.05 27.52 -17.64
C GLU A 210 -22.97 26.42 -17.68
N GLU A 211 -22.57 25.98 -18.87
CA GLU A 211 -21.51 24.97 -19.04
C GLU A 211 -20.12 25.49 -18.66
N MET A 212 -19.86 26.79 -18.89
CA MET A 212 -18.63 27.44 -18.47
C MET A 212 -18.54 27.54 -16.94
N GLU A 213 -19.59 28.04 -16.29
CA GLU A 213 -19.67 28.10 -14.83
C GLU A 213 -19.55 26.70 -14.19
N ALA A 214 -20.24 25.69 -14.75
CA ALA A 214 -20.15 24.32 -14.28
C ALA A 214 -18.74 23.72 -14.41
N ARG A 215 -18.01 24.07 -15.48
CA ARG A 215 -16.62 23.63 -15.70
C ARG A 215 -15.65 24.31 -14.74
N GLU A 216 -15.79 25.62 -14.52
CA GLU A 216 -14.96 26.36 -13.56
C GLU A 216 -15.19 25.89 -12.12
N ALA A 217 -16.46 25.66 -11.73
CA ALA A 217 -16.80 25.10 -10.43
C ALA A 217 -16.16 23.71 -10.21
N ARG A 218 -16.19 22.83 -11.23
CA ARG A 218 -15.52 21.51 -11.19
C ARG A 218 -14.00 21.65 -11.05
N ALA A 219 -13.37 22.53 -11.82
CA ALA A 219 -11.93 22.78 -11.73
C ALA A 219 -11.51 23.33 -10.36
N ALA A 220 -12.30 24.25 -9.78
CA ALA A 220 -12.06 24.79 -8.45
C ALA A 220 -12.20 23.73 -7.35
N ALA A 221 -13.23 22.86 -7.46
CA ALA A 221 -13.44 21.74 -6.55
C ALA A 221 -12.28 20.73 -6.62
N GLU A 222 -11.82 20.38 -7.83
CA GLU A 222 -10.70 19.46 -8.03
C GLU A 222 -9.38 20.05 -7.49
N ALA A 223 -9.12 21.33 -7.73
CA ALA A 223 -7.95 22.02 -7.18
C ALA A 223 -7.95 22.05 -5.64
N LYS A 224 -9.11 22.29 -5.02
CA LYS A 224 -9.30 22.23 -3.56
C LYS A 224 -9.07 20.81 -3.03
N ALA A 225 -9.61 19.78 -3.69
CA ALA A 225 -9.43 18.38 -3.32
C ALA A 225 -7.95 17.95 -3.42
N LYS A 226 -7.25 18.32 -4.51
CA LYS A 226 -5.82 18.07 -4.69
C LYS A 226 -4.98 18.72 -3.59
N ARG A 227 -5.28 19.96 -3.20
CA ARG A 227 -4.57 20.65 -2.11
C ARG A 227 -4.81 19.96 -0.76
N ALA A 228 -6.05 19.62 -0.43
CA ALA A 228 -6.37 18.88 0.78
C ALA A 228 -5.68 17.51 0.84
N ALA A 229 -5.59 16.78 -0.28
CA ALA A 229 -4.87 15.52 -0.36
C ALA A 229 -3.35 15.66 -0.16
N ILE A 230 -2.74 16.74 -0.68
CA ILE A 230 -1.32 17.06 -0.44
C ILE A 230 -1.07 17.37 1.04
N ASP A 231 -1.92 18.20 1.65
CA ASP A 231 -1.77 18.61 3.04
C ASP A 231 -2.00 17.41 4.00
N ALA A 232 -3.01 16.57 3.73
CA ALA A 232 -3.23 15.32 4.45
C ALA A 232 -2.04 14.33 4.32
N LYS A 233 -1.44 14.21 3.13
CA LYS A 233 -0.25 13.36 2.94
C LYS A 233 0.95 13.87 3.76
N LYS A 234 1.17 15.18 3.83
CA LYS A 234 2.24 15.77 4.66
C LYS A 234 2.00 15.50 6.15
N GLN A 235 0.77 15.68 6.62
CA GLN A 235 0.40 15.38 8.01
C GLN A 235 0.61 13.90 8.36
N ALA A 236 0.22 12.98 7.47
CA ALA A 236 0.45 11.55 7.65
C ALA A 236 1.95 11.18 7.68
N GLU A 237 2.77 11.78 6.80
CA GLU A 237 4.23 11.56 6.80
C GLU A 237 4.90 12.11 8.08
N GLU A 238 4.45 13.26 8.57
CA GLU A 238 4.96 13.84 9.82
C GLU A 238 4.53 13.03 11.05
N GLN A 239 3.29 12.54 11.09
CA GLN A 239 2.80 11.64 12.14
C GLN A 239 3.55 10.31 12.12
N ALA A 240 3.81 9.72 10.95
CA ALA A 240 4.59 8.49 10.82
C ALA A 240 6.03 8.66 11.36
N LYS A 241 6.70 9.77 11.04
CA LYS A 241 8.05 10.08 11.58
C LYS A 241 8.05 10.24 13.10
N ARG A 242 7.04 10.92 13.67
CA ARG A 242 6.89 11.06 15.13
C ARG A 242 6.64 9.70 15.81
N ALA A 243 5.82 8.84 15.21
CA ALA A 243 5.54 7.50 15.73
C ALA A 243 6.76 6.58 15.63
N GLU A 244 7.55 6.65 14.55
CA GLU A 244 8.81 5.91 14.41
C GLU A 244 9.83 6.32 15.48
N GLU A 245 9.97 7.62 15.73
CA GLU A 245 10.86 8.16 16.76
C GLU A 245 10.42 7.73 18.18
N GLN A 246 9.12 7.81 18.48
CA GLN A 246 8.57 7.30 19.75
C GLN A 246 8.81 5.80 19.93
N ALA A 247 8.61 5.00 18.88
CA ALA A 247 8.84 3.56 18.92
C ALA A 247 10.32 3.20 19.16
N LYS A 248 11.27 3.99 18.64
CA LYS A 248 12.71 3.83 18.93
C LYS A 248 13.02 4.15 20.38
N GLN A 249 12.53 5.27 20.89
CA GLN A 249 12.75 5.68 22.28
C GLN A 249 12.17 4.66 23.27
N GLU A 250 10.97 4.13 23.01
CA GLU A 250 10.40 3.03 23.81
C GLU A 250 11.22 1.73 23.71
N ALA A 251 11.80 1.41 22.55
CA ALA A 251 12.63 0.21 22.39
C ALA A 251 13.95 0.33 23.18
N GLU A 252 14.60 1.49 23.10
CA GLU A 252 15.81 1.80 23.88
C GLU A 252 15.55 1.78 25.40
N GLU A 253 14.42 2.33 25.85
CA GLU A 253 14.03 2.29 27.27
C GLU A 253 13.78 0.84 27.75
N ARG A 254 13.08 0.03 26.94
CA ARG A 254 12.84 -1.39 27.26
C ARG A 254 14.14 -2.20 27.31
N GLU A 255 15.07 -1.97 26.39
CA GLU A 255 16.38 -2.62 26.41
C GLU A 255 17.21 -2.20 27.62
N LYS A 256 17.26 -0.90 27.91
CA LYS A 256 17.94 -0.37 29.10
C LYS A 256 17.37 -1.01 30.38
N LYS A 257 16.04 -1.06 30.52
CA LYS A 257 15.38 -1.68 31.68
C LYS A 257 15.72 -3.18 31.80
N ARG A 258 15.74 -3.92 30.69
CA ARG A 258 16.17 -5.34 30.67
C ARG A 258 17.60 -5.50 31.17
N LEU A 259 18.53 -4.64 30.73
CA LEU A 259 19.93 -4.65 31.16
C LEU A 259 20.07 -4.28 32.65
N GLU A 260 19.28 -3.32 33.15
CA GLU A 260 19.23 -2.96 34.57
C GLU A 260 18.69 -4.12 35.44
N GLU A 261 17.63 -4.81 35.00
CA GLU A 261 17.09 -6.00 35.68
C GLU A 261 18.09 -7.17 35.68
N GLU A 262 18.83 -7.38 34.57
CA GLU A 262 19.88 -8.39 34.48
C GLU A 262 21.07 -8.06 35.39
N ALA A 263 21.53 -6.80 35.39
CA ALA A 263 22.58 -6.32 36.28
C ALA A 263 22.19 -6.42 37.76
N ALA A 264 20.93 -6.13 38.11
CA ALA A 264 20.40 -6.28 39.46
C ALA A 264 20.42 -7.75 39.92
N ARG A 265 19.94 -8.68 39.08
CA ARG A 265 20.02 -10.13 39.37
C ARG A 265 21.46 -10.62 39.52
N ALA A 266 22.37 -10.15 38.67
CA ALA A 266 23.80 -10.49 38.76
C ALA A 266 24.46 -9.92 40.04
N ALA A 267 24.04 -8.73 40.50
CA ALA A 267 24.49 -8.15 41.76
C ALA A 267 23.97 -8.93 42.98
N GLU A 268 22.69 -9.32 42.98
CA GLU A 268 22.09 -10.17 44.03
C GLU A 268 22.78 -11.55 44.09
N TRP A 269 23.08 -12.16 42.94
CA TRP A 269 23.82 -13.42 42.87
C TRP A 269 25.20 -13.32 43.51
N ARG A 270 25.96 -12.26 43.20
CA ARG A 270 27.27 -12.00 43.82
C ARG A 270 27.18 -11.85 45.34
N GLN A 271 26.18 -11.13 45.85
CA GLN A 271 25.98 -10.99 47.30
C GLN A 271 25.73 -12.35 47.98
N LYS A 272 25.00 -13.27 47.34
CA LYS A 272 24.78 -14.63 47.86
C LYS A 272 26.06 -15.47 47.88
N ILE A 273 26.93 -15.33 46.87
CA ILE A 273 28.26 -15.96 46.86
C ILE A 273 29.14 -15.39 47.97
N ASP A 274 29.22 -14.06 48.10
CA ASP A 274 30.02 -13.40 49.14
C ASP A 274 29.55 -13.79 50.55
N GLU A 275 28.23 -13.89 50.76
CA GLU A 275 27.65 -14.41 52.00
C GLU A 275 28.04 -15.86 52.27
N ALA A 276 27.99 -16.73 51.25
CA ALA A 276 28.37 -18.13 51.37
C ALA A 276 29.85 -18.30 51.72
N GLN A 277 30.73 -17.57 51.03
CA GLN A 277 32.17 -17.55 51.29
C GLN A 277 32.50 -17.07 52.71
N ARG A 278 31.72 -16.13 53.26
CA ARG A 278 31.91 -15.62 54.63
C ARG A 278 31.33 -16.56 55.70
N LYS A 279 30.06 -16.96 55.58
CA LYS A 279 29.34 -17.74 56.61
C LYS A 279 29.69 -19.23 56.58
N GLY A 280 30.05 -19.79 55.43
CA GLY A 280 30.36 -21.20 55.26
C GLY A 280 31.50 -21.68 56.15
N PRO A 281 32.69 -21.03 56.12
CA PRO A 281 33.79 -21.38 57.02
C PRO A 281 33.42 -21.23 58.50
N GLU A 282 32.68 -20.18 58.88
CA GLU A 282 32.18 -20.01 60.26
C GLU A 282 31.28 -21.18 60.70
N TYR A 283 30.39 -21.65 59.83
CA TYR A 283 29.49 -22.78 60.10
C TYR A 283 30.25 -24.10 60.18
N ALA A 284 31.18 -24.35 59.24
CA ALA A 284 32.01 -25.54 59.24
C ALA A 284 32.88 -25.63 60.51
N ALA A 285 33.44 -24.51 60.98
CA ALA A 285 34.23 -24.45 62.21
C ALA A 285 33.39 -24.68 63.49
N LYS A 286 32.12 -24.29 63.49
CA LYS A 286 31.18 -24.55 64.62
C LYS A 286 30.79 -26.03 64.76
N LEU A 287 31.00 -26.85 63.73
CA LEU A 287 30.65 -28.28 63.71
C LEU A 287 31.84 -29.20 63.98
N SER A 288 32.59 -28.92 65.07
CA SER A 288 33.70 -29.77 65.51
C SER A 288 33.26 -31.16 66.02
N ASP A 289 31.97 -31.34 66.30
CA ASP A 289 31.32 -32.61 66.61
C ASP A 289 31.13 -33.51 65.38
N VAL A 290 30.93 -32.92 64.19
CA VAL A 290 30.62 -33.66 62.96
C VAL A 290 31.87 -33.90 62.12
N LYS A 291 32.43 -35.10 62.23
CA LYS A 291 33.57 -35.52 61.41
C LYS A 291 33.11 -35.92 59.99
N TRP A 292 33.83 -35.40 59.00
CA TRP A 292 33.71 -35.77 57.59
C TRP A 292 35.03 -36.35 57.11
N THR A 293 35.02 -37.57 56.57
CA THR A 293 36.19 -38.25 56.00
C THR A 293 36.07 -38.31 54.47
N LEU A 294 37.19 -38.16 53.78
CA LEU A 294 37.27 -38.36 52.34
C LEU A 294 37.76 -39.79 52.05
N ARG A 295 37.07 -40.51 51.17
CA ARG A 295 37.57 -41.70 50.50
C ARG A 295 37.89 -41.35 49.06
N GLU A 296 38.97 -41.94 48.58
CA GLU A 296 39.47 -41.80 47.22
C GLU A 296 39.59 -43.20 46.64
N HIS A 297 38.95 -43.46 45.50
CA HIS A 297 39.04 -44.76 44.82
C HIS A 297 39.17 -44.55 43.31
N ILE A 298 39.99 -45.38 42.66
CA ILE A 298 40.09 -45.38 41.20
C ILE A 298 38.89 -46.17 40.67
N ASN A 299 38.09 -45.57 39.79
CA ASN A 299 37.03 -46.29 39.10
C ASN A 299 37.66 -47.26 38.07
N PRO A 300 37.46 -48.59 38.20
CA PRO A 300 38.13 -49.57 37.36
C PRO A 300 37.65 -49.59 35.90
N MET A 301 36.59 -48.86 35.56
CA MET A 301 36.07 -48.74 34.18
C MET A 301 36.48 -47.45 33.47
N THR A 302 36.84 -46.39 34.21
CA THR A 302 37.20 -45.09 33.63
C THR A 302 38.65 -44.66 33.93
N GLU A 303 39.33 -45.36 34.83
CA GLU A 303 40.65 -45.00 35.39
C GLU A 303 40.68 -43.63 36.11
N GLU A 304 39.51 -43.01 36.33
CA GLU A 304 39.40 -41.73 37.01
C GLU A 304 39.37 -41.88 38.54
N MET A 305 39.92 -40.87 39.23
CA MET A 305 39.83 -40.75 40.69
C MET A 305 38.41 -40.29 41.08
N GLU A 306 37.67 -41.17 41.73
CA GLU A 306 36.39 -40.84 42.35
C GLU A 306 36.58 -40.51 43.83
N TYR A 307 35.81 -39.52 44.26
CA TYR A 307 35.82 -39.00 45.62
C TYR A 307 34.47 -39.28 46.27
N THR A 308 34.49 -39.76 47.50
CA THR A 308 33.29 -39.95 48.32
C THR A 308 33.54 -39.40 49.71
N VAL A 309 32.68 -38.49 50.17
CA VAL A 309 32.76 -37.97 51.55
C VAL A 309 31.79 -38.72 52.45
N LEU A 310 32.20 -39.04 53.66
CA LEU A 310 31.43 -39.83 54.61
C LEU A 310 31.35 -39.14 55.97
N SER A 311 30.19 -39.21 56.63
CA SER A 311 29.99 -38.72 57.99
C SER A 311 29.01 -39.61 58.75
N ARG A 312 29.38 -40.06 59.96
CA ARG A 312 28.46 -40.75 60.88
C ARG A 312 27.96 -39.74 61.90
N GLN A 313 26.66 -39.48 61.92
CA GLN A 313 26.01 -38.51 62.79
C GLN A 313 24.98 -39.23 63.68
N SER A 314 25.13 -39.15 65.00
CA SER A 314 24.25 -39.81 65.97
C SER A 314 23.45 -38.79 66.76
N ASN A 315 22.20 -39.14 67.11
CA ASN A 315 21.38 -38.33 68.01
C ASN A 315 21.61 -38.64 69.51
N GLY A 316 22.55 -39.52 69.84
CA GLY A 316 22.89 -39.93 71.21
C GLY A 316 21.80 -40.75 71.94
N THR A 317 20.66 -40.98 71.29
CA THR A 317 19.46 -41.67 71.83
C THR A 317 19.13 -42.97 71.07
N GLY A 318 19.97 -43.32 70.10
CA GLY A 318 19.99 -44.62 69.43
C GLY A 318 19.75 -44.58 67.91
N ALA A 319 19.58 -43.40 67.29
CA ALA A 319 19.51 -43.25 65.84
C ALA A 319 20.80 -42.65 65.27
N VAL A 320 21.23 -43.18 64.12
CA VAL A 320 22.43 -42.79 63.39
C VAL A 320 22.08 -42.53 61.92
N ALA A 321 22.63 -41.47 61.35
CA ALA A 321 22.74 -41.27 59.92
C ALA A 321 24.18 -41.52 59.47
N ASN A 322 24.38 -42.53 58.62
CA ASN A 322 25.59 -42.70 57.82
C ASN A 322 25.39 -41.89 56.53
N VAL A 323 25.93 -40.68 56.49
CA VAL A 323 25.80 -39.74 55.36
C VAL A 323 26.96 -39.97 54.40
N GLU A 324 26.66 -40.05 53.12
CA GLU A 324 27.60 -40.17 52.02
C GLU A 324 27.33 -39.10 50.96
N GLY A 325 28.38 -38.44 50.47
CA GLY A 325 28.32 -37.53 49.33
C GLY A 325 29.22 -38.02 48.21
N PHE A 326 28.73 -38.03 46.99
CA PHE A 326 29.47 -38.47 45.80
C PHE A 326 29.16 -37.57 44.60
N CYS A 327 29.93 -37.70 43.52
CA CYS A 327 29.74 -36.94 42.30
C CYS A 327 28.87 -37.72 41.31
N GLU A 328 27.81 -37.10 40.79
CA GLU A 328 26.94 -37.68 39.77
C GLU A 328 26.69 -36.65 38.65
N ARG A 329 27.39 -36.78 37.51
CA ARG A 329 27.27 -35.89 36.34
C ARG A 329 27.45 -34.40 36.69
N ASN A 330 26.34 -33.67 36.83
CA ASN A 330 26.26 -32.24 37.08
C ASN A 330 25.80 -31.89 38.52
N GLN A 331 25.75 -32.88 39.40
CA GLN A 331 25.30 -32.72 40.79
C GLN A 331 26.16 -33.50 41.80
N VAL A 332 26.10 -33.06 43.06
CA VAL A 332 26.68 -33.73 44.23
C VAL A 332 25.53 -34.15 45.16
N PRO A 333 24.92 -35.33 44.95
CA PRO A 333 23.97 -35.90 45.88
C PRO A 333 24.63 -36.25 47.22
N PHE A 334 23.93 -35.90 48.31
CA PHE A 334 24.20 -36.37 49.65
C PHE A 334 23.09 -37.32 50.07
N GLN A 335 23.43 -38.60 50.19
CA GLN A 335 22.54 -39.64 50.66
C GLN A 335 22.82 -39.94 52.14
N ALA A 336 21.81 -40.41 52.87
CA ALA A 336 21.96 -40.84 54.26
C ALA A 336 21.26 -42.17 54.48
N THR A 337 22.00 -43.14 55.00
CA THR A 337 21.45 -44.42 55.47
C THR A 337 21.19 -44.30 56.98
N LEU A 338 19.93 -44.48 57.37
CA LEU A 338 19.45 -44.28 58.72
C LEU A 338 19.35 -45.63 59.46
N GLU A 339 20.09 -45.78 60.55
CA GLU A 339 20.28 -47.06 61.26
C GLU A 339 20.18 -46.87 62.78
N ASN A 340 19.75 -47.91 63.49
CA ASN A 340 19.82 -47.94 64.94
C ASN A 340 21.24 -48.29 65.40
N ASP A 341 21.79 -47.49 66.32
CA ASP A 341 23.19 -47.54 66.77
C ASP A 341 23.58 -48.88 67.43
N HIS A 342 22.60 -49.58 68.02
CA HIS A 342 22.81 -50.83 68.77
C HIS A 342 22.49 -52.09 67.93
N ASP A 343 21.58 -51.97 66.97
CA ASP A 343 21.18 -53.05 66.06
C ASP A 343 20.79 -52.44 64.70
N PRO A 344 21.68 -52.47 63.69
CA PRO A 344 21.40 -51.91 62.37
C PRO A 344 20.19 -52.53 61.64
N ALA A 345 19.74 -53.73 62.05
CA ALA A 345 18.53 -54.36 61.49
C ALA A 345 17.23 -53.87 62.14
N ALA A 346 17.30 -53.20 63.29
CA ALA A 346 16.12 -52.69 64.00
C ALA A 346 15.57 -51.42 63.34
N SER A 347 14.29 -51.43 63.01
CA SER A 347 13.61 -50.27 62.39
C SER A 347 13.59 -49.06 63.33
N LEU A 348 13.95 -47.90 62.79
CA LEU A 348 13.88 -46.62 63.50
C LEU A 348 12.50 -45.95 63.46
N GLY A 349 11.52 -46.48 62.70
CA GLY A 349 10.13 -46.01 62.71
C GLY A 349 9.96 -44.55 62.27
N PHE A 350 10.09 -44.29 60.97
CA PHE A 350 9.95 -42.96 60.38
C PHE A 350 8.53 -42.69 59.84
N ILE A 351 8.16 -41.42 59.75
CA ILE A 351 6.96 -40.99 59.03
C ILE A 351 7.26 -41.03 57.52
N THR A 352 6.56 -41.89 56.77
CA THR A 352 6.72 -41.98 55.31
C THR A 352 5.58 -41.29 54.56
N SER A 353 5.91 -40.58 53.50
CA SER A 353 4.96 -40.01 52.55
C SER A 353 4.32 -41.10 51.69
N ARG A 354 3.01 -40.95 51.42
CA ARG A 354 2.21 -41.89 50.62
C ARG A 354 2.33 -41.69 49.11
N PHE A 355 2.92 -40.58 48.66
CA PHE A 355 2.91 -40.17 47.25
C PHE A 355 4.20 -40.50 46.50
N ASP A 356 5.34 -40.48 47.19
CA ASP A 356 6.70 -40.59 46.62
C ASP A 356 7.58 -41.64 47.34
N ASN A 357 7.01 -42.39 48.29
CA ASN A 357 7.72 -43.30 49.22
C ASN A 357 8.82 -42.62 50.07
N GLY A 358 8.90 -41.29 50.11
CA GLY A 358 9.93 -40.56 50.87
C GLY A 358 9.72 -40.57 52.38
N ILE A 359 10.76 -40.15 53.13
CA ILE A 359 10.67 -39.88 54.57
C ILE A 359 10.31 -38.42 54.78
N ILE A 360 9.27 -38.14 55.56
CA ILE A 360 8.86 -36.78 55.90
C ILE A 360 9.75 -36.25 57.03
N GLY A 361 10.30 -35.07 56.83
CA GLY A 361 11.02 -34.31 57.84
C GLY A 361 11.00 -32.82 57.53
N LYS A 362 12.01 -32.09 58.00
CA LYS A 362 12.18 -30.66 57.73
C LYS A 362 13.58 -30.42 57.17
N LYS A 363 13.71 -29.52 56.19
CA LYS A 363 14.99 -29.10 55.62
C LYS A 363 15.20 -27.62 55.85
N ARG A 364 16.44 -27.21 56.06
CA ARG A 364 16.87 -25.81 56.08
C ARG A 364 18.15 -25.66 55.27
N ILE A 365 18.11 -24.76 54.29
CA ILE A 365 19.26 -24.37 53.48
C ILE A 365 19.73 -23.00 53.98
N ASN A 366 21.04 -22.85 54.19
CA ASN A 366 21.66 -21.62 54.69
C ASN A 366 20.99 -21.11 55.98
N ASP A 367 20.64 -19.82 56.02
CA ASP A 367 19.81 -19.21 57.08
C ASP A 367 18.34 -19.04 56.69
N GLY A 368 17.90 -19.65 55.58
CA GLY A 368 16.52 -19.61 55.09
C GLY A 368 15.49 -20.22 56.07
N PRO A 369 14.20 -20.20 55.72
CA PRO A 369 13.15 -20.82 56.53
C PRO A 369 13.37 -22.33 56.69
N VAL A 370 12.77 -22.90 57.72
CA VAL A 370 12.69 -24.36 57.90
C VAL A 370 11.45 -24.85 57.15
N GLU A 371 11.66 -25.66 56.12
CA GLU A 371 10.60 -26.11 55.20
C GLU A 371 10.27 -27.60 55.42
N PRO A 372 8.99 -27.98 55.53
CA PRO A 372 8.58 -29.38 55.48
C PRO A 372 9.04 -30.01 54.16
N THR A 373 9.78 -31.11 54.24
CA THR A 373 10.41 -31.76 53.08
C THR A 373 10.15 -33.26 53.12
N SER A 374 9.78 -33.83 51.97
CA SER A 374 9.84 -35.27 51.73
C SER A 374 11.20 -35.60 51.17
N PHE A 375 12.00 -36.40 51.88
CA PHE A 375 13.31 -36.88 51.45
C PHE A 375 13.12 -38.16 50.65
N PRO A 376 13.42 -38.20 49.33
CA PRO A 376 13.20 -39.39 48.51
C PRO A 376 13.98 -40.58 49.07
N ALA A 377 13.30 -41.70 49.28
CA ALA A 377 13.90 -42.94 49.75
C ALA A 377 14.17 -43.90 48.59
N GLU A 378 15.28 -44.61 48.66
CA GLU A 378 15.60 -45.65 47.68
C GLU A 378 14.81 -46.95 47.92
N LYS A 379 15.14 -47.99 47.16
CA LYS A 379 14.55 -49.35 47.26
C LYS A 379 14.54 -49.91 48.69
N TRP A 380 15.50 -49.50 49.52
CA TRP A 380 15.52 -49.74 50.96
C TRP A 380 15.11 -48.45 51.67
N ARG A 381 13.96 -48.48 52.36
CA ARG A 381 13.28 -47.29 52.95
C ARG A 381 14.03 -46.60 54.10
N ASN A 382 15.29 -46.96 54.33
CA ASN A 382 16.19 -46.34 55.28
C ASN A 382 17.34 -45.56 54.62
N ARG A 383 17.52 -45.62 53.29
CA ARG A 383 18.48 -44.79 52.54
C ARG A 383 17.73 -43.69 51.80
N ILE A 384 18.05 -42.43 52.09
CA ILE A 384 17.38 -41.24 51.55
C ILE A 384 18.35 -40.26 50.89
N THR A 385 17.89 -39.49 49.91
CA THR A 385 18.62 -38.30 49.42
C THR A 385 18.25 -37.08 50.27
N VAL A 386 19.26 -36.50 50.94
CA VAL A 386 19.12 -35.38 51.88
C VAL A 386 19.21 -34.03 51.17
N ALA A 387 20.12 -33.93 50.20
CA ALA A 387 20.35 -32.78 49.33
C ALA A 387 21.00 -33.23 48.02
N SER A 388 20.85 -32.46 46.95
CA SER A 388 21.55 -32.62 45.68
C SER A 388 22.05 -31.27 45.22
N LEU A 389 23.33 -30.99 45.47
CA LEU A 389 23.91 -29.73 45.04
C LEU A 389 24.07 -29.72 43.52
N ILE A 390 23.59 -28.70 42.84
CA ILE A 390 23.69 -28.55 41.39
C ILE A 390 24.71 -27.46 41.02
N PHE A 391 25.39 -27.63 39.89
CA PHE A 391 26.33 -26.63 39.33
C PHE A 391 25.67 -25.65 38.34
N THR A 392 24.35 -25.74 38.14
CA THR A 392 23.56 -24.80 37.33
C THR A 392 23.02 -23.67 38.19
N HIS A 393 22.88 -22.46 37.62
CA HIS A 393 22.36 -21.29 38.34
C HIS A 393 20.85 -21.39 38.68
N ASP A 394 20.14 -22.37 38.10
CA ASP A 394 18.71 -22.58 38.29
C ASP A 394 18.42 -23.72 39.29
N GLY A 395 17.99 -23.36 40.49
CA GLY A 395 17.44 -24.29 41.49
C GLY A 395 17.67 -23.87 42.95
N PRO A 396 17.12 -24.61 43.93
CA PRO A 396 17.18 -24.24 45.35
C PRO A 396 18.50 -24.62 46.05
N GLU A 397 19.32 -25.49 45.46
CA GLU A 397 20.52 -26.08 46.07
C GLU A 397 21.75 -25.86 45.17
N VAL A 398 22.02 -24.63 44.76
CA VAL A 398 23.19 -24.34 43.92
C VAL A 398 24.48 -24.40 44.75
N ALA A 399 25.49 -25.11 44.25
CA ALA A 399 26.74 -25.36 44.96
C ALA A 399 27.53 -24.08 45.35
N GLU A 400 27.41 -23.02 44.54
CA GLU A 400 28.14 -21.74 44.75
C GLU A 400 27.57 -20.88 45.89
N THR A 401 26.26 -20.96 46.14
CA THR A 401 25.55 -20.12 47.13
C THR A 401 25.09 -20.91 48.36
N THR A 402 25.08 -22.24 48.30
CA THR A 402 24.78 -23.10 49.43
C THR A 402 26.02 -23.25 50.31
N TRP A 403 25.94 -22.82 51.56
CA TRP A 403 27.00 -22.97 52.57
C TRP A 403 26.61 -23.92 53.72
N ARG A 404 25.33 -24.20 53.88
CA ARG A 404 24.77 -25.09 54.91
C ARG A 404 23.54 -25.84 54.42
N VAL A 405 23.51 -27.14 54.70
CA VAL A 405 22.26 -27.92 54.74
C VAL A 405 22.07 -28.49 56.14
N LEU A 406 20.84 -28.43 56.62
CA LEU A 406 20.37 -29.12 57.83
C LEU A 406 19.07 -29.85 57.51
N ALA A 407 19.03 -31.17 57.72
CA ALA A 407 17.81 -31.95 57.71
C ALA A 407 17.48 -32.43 59.13
N GLU A 408 16.19 -32.39 59.46
CA GLU A 408 15.61 -32.82 60.72
C GLU A 408 14.60 -33.95 60.44
N ILE A 409 14.84 -35.12 61.02
CA ILE A 409 14.02 -36.32 60.81
C ILE A 409 13.56 -36.84 62.16
N GLU A 410 12.25 -37.00 62.33
CA GLU A 410 11.65 -37.55 63.54
C GLU A 410 11.70 -39.09 63.49
N THR A 411 12.21 -39.72 64.56
CA THR A 411 12.38 -41.18 64.65
C THR A 411 11.82 -41.70 65.99
N SER A 412 11.53 -43.00 66.07
CA SER A 412 11.14 -43.65 67.34
C SER A 412 12.22 -43.59 68.44
N ARG A 413 13.46 -43.21 68.08
CA ARG A 413 14.59 -42.98 68.99
C ARG A 413 14.91 -41.48 69.13
N GLY A 414 13.94 -40.60 68.89
CA GLY A 414 14.11 -39.15 68.97
C GLY A 414 14.55 -38.51 67.65
N THR A 415 14.62 -37.17 67.62
CA THR A 415 14.94 -36.39 66.42
C THR A 415 16.40 -36.58 66.01
N LEU A 416 16.63 -36.85 64.72
CA LEU A 416 17.95 -36.99 64.11
C LEU A 416 18.24 -35.78 63.23
N TYR A 417 19.39 -35.14 63.49
CA TYR A 417 19.85 -33.96 62.76
C TYR A 417 21.00 -34.33 61.83
N ILE A 418 20.78 -34.20 60.52
CA ILE A 418 21.80 -34.39 59.50
C ILE A 418 22.35 -33.01 59.11
N LYS A 419 23.59 -32.74 59.49
CA LYS A 419 24.28 -31.45 59.27
C LYS A 419 25.31 -31.63 58.15
N ILE A 420 25.17 -30.89 57.05
CA ILE A 420 26.12 -30.93 55.93
C ILE A 420 26.79 -29.55 55.78
N PRO A 421 28.03 -29.37 56.28
CA PRO A 421 28.81 -28.15 56.11
C PRO A 421 29.50 -28.15 54.75
N MET A 422 29.01 -27.33 53.82
CA MET A 422 29.52 -27.27 52.44
C MET A 422 30.99 -26.87 52.39
N PHE A 423 31.41 -25.95 53.27
CA PHE A 423 32.76 -25.40 53.37
C PHE A 423 33.71 -26.24 54.25
N ASN A 424 33.34 -27.48 54.62
CA ASN A 424 34.30 -28.42 55.21
C ASN A 424 35.34 -28.83 54.15
N GLY A 425 36.62 -28.88 54.52
CA GLY A 425 37.71 -29.13 53.56
C GLY A 425 37.61 -30.44 52.77
N ASN A 426 37.00 -31.50 53.32
CA ASN A 426 36.78 -32.75 52.58
C ASN A 426 35.56 -32.64 51.65
N VAL A 427 34.51 -31.94 52.09
CA VAL A 427 33.30 -31.67 51.27
C VAL A 427 33.64 -30.75 50.09
N GLN A 428 34.42 -29.69 50.31
CA GLN A 428 34.94 -28.81 49.25
C GLN A 428 35.79 -29.55 48.22
N LYS A 429 36.65 -30.48 48.65
CA LYS A 429 37.44 -31.31 47.71
C LYS A 429 36.54 -32.12 46.77
N LEU A 430 35.48 -32.74 47.29
CA LEU A 430 34.51 -33.45 46.46
C LEU A 430 33.82 -32.49 45.47
N ILE A 431 33.29 -31.37 45.97
CA ILE A 431 32.56 -30.39 45.15
C ILE A 431 33.45 -29.85 44.02
N ALA A 432 34.67 -29.42 44.33
CA ALA A 432 35.62 -28.88 43.36
C ALA A 432 36.03 -29.91 42.30
N ASN A 433 36.30 -31.16 42.71
CA ASN A 433 36.65 -32.24 41.78
C ASN A 433 35.45 -32.63 40.89
N CYS A 434 34.23 -32.62 41.43
CA CYS A 434 33.02 -32.90 40.65
C CYS A 434 32.74 -31.79 39.63
N GLN A 435 32.85 -30.53 40.03
CA GLN A 435 32.74 -29.39 39.12
C GLN A 435 33.78 -29.47 38.00
N HIS A 436 35.04 -29.79 38.32
CA HIS A 436 36.10 -29.93 37.32
C HIS A 436 35.79 -31.05 36.30
N ARG A 437 35.30 -32.22 36.75
CA ARG A 437 34.86 -33.30 35.86
C ARG A 437 33.71 -32.83 34.94
N TYR A 438 32.68 -32.21 35.50
CA TYR A 438 31.56 -31.66 34.72
C TYR A 438 32.02 -30.64 33.66
N GLU A 439 32.93 -29.73 33.99
CA GLU A 439 33.50 -28.77 33.03
C GLU A 439 34.31 -29.44 31.92
N VAL A 440 35.07 -30.51 32.24
CA VAL A 440 35.83 -31.29 31.25
C VAL A 440 34.90 -32.09 30.34
N GLU A 441 33.87 -32.74 30.89
CA GLU A 441 32.83 -33.44 30.12
C GLU A 441 32.09 -32.49 29.18
N LYS A 442 31.66 -31.31 29.67
CA LYS A 442 30.98 -30.26 28.88
C LYS A 442 31.83 -29.68 27.75
N ARG A 443 33.16 -29.77 27.84
CA ARG A 443 34.10 -29.39 26.76
C ARG A 443 34.38 -30.52 25.78
N ARG A 444 34.29 -31.78 26.21
CA ARG A 444 34.53 -32.97 25.38
C ARG A 444 33.29 -33.41 24.60
N GLY A 445 32.10 -33.31 25.20
CA GLY A 445 30.81 -33.51 24.55
C GLY A 445 30.20 -32.17 24.16
N GLY A 446 30.08 -31.90 22.86
CA GLY A 446 29.45 -30.68 22.36
C GLY A 446 27.98 -30.59 22.78
N HIS A 447 27.69 -29.68 23.71
CA HIS A 447 26.36 -29.14 24.08
C HIS A 447 25.17 -30.14 24.11
N PRO A 448 24.81 -30.66 25.30
CA PRO A 448 23.45 -31.15 25.57
C PRO A 448 22.43 -30.01 25.67
N ASP A 449 22.86 -28.83 26.16
CA ASP A 449 21.99 -27.72 26.56
C ASP A 449 22.12 -26.49 25.65
N ALA A 450 21.94 -26.68 24.34
CA ALA A 450 21.52 -25.57 23.50
C ALA A 450 20.02 -25.34 23.76
N PRO A 451 19.58 -24.20 24.32
CA PRO A 451 18.15 -23.88 24.28
C PRO A 451 17.75 -23.82 22.81
N MET A 452 16.78 -24.64 22.41
CA MET A 452 16.28 -24.64 21.03
C MET A 452 15.80 -23.22 20.70
N SER A 453 16.52 -22.54 19.80
CA SER A 453 16.02 -21.37 19.11
C SER A 453 14.75 -21.78 18.38
N GLN A 454 13.60 -21.29 18.86
CA GLN A 454 12.32 -21.50 18.21
C GLN A 454 12.38 -20.87 16.80
N PRO A 455 11.98 -21.60 15.74
CA PRO A 455 11.83 -21.00 14.42
C PRO A 455 10.47 -20.29 14.33
N MET A 456 10.45 -18.97 14.54
CA MET A 456 9.68 -17.95 13.77
C MET A 456 10.14 -16.54 14.17
#